data_AF-A0A0Q2URG0-F1
#
_entry.id   AF-A0A0Q2URG0-F1
#
_cell.length_a   1.000
_cell.length_b   1.000
_cell.length_c   1.000
_cell.angle_alpha   90.00
_cell.angle_beta   90.00
_cell.angle_gamma   90.00
#
_symmetry.space_group_name_H-M   'P 1'
#
loop_
_entity.id
_entity.type
_entity.pdbx_description
1 polymer ?
#
loop_
_entity_poly.entity_id
_entity_poly.type
_entity_poly.pdbx_seq_one_letter_code
_entity_poly.pdbx_strand_id
1 'polypeptide(L)'
;MNDSDNAKIIEPLAKFHAETDTQGRFYFPKATAKRYSIEVNDYVDLIVRVIDQSGSVSHRARILVRVSSNRLIHIPRAFYKMAGGPKMLVEVILIGHYTADDLLSPTGKKLISLFKNKFQPISMEEEMSLLQEALRN
;
A
#
# COMPACT_ATOMS: atom_id res chain seq x y z
N MET A 1 22.07 -11.57 31.97
CA MET A 1 22.19 -10.53 30.94
C MET A 1 21.17 -10.87 29.87
N ASN A 2 20.00 -10.23 29.93
CA ASN A 2 18.96 -10.38 28.91
C ASN A 2 18.99 -9.10 28.09
N ASP A 3 19.87 -9.07 27.10
CA ASP A 3 19.69 -8.18 25.96
C ASP A 3 18.56 -8.80 25.13
N SER A 4 17.33 -8.58 25.58
CA SER A 4 16.16 -8.75 24.73
C SER A 4 16.34 -7.74 23.61
N ASP A 5 16.78 -8.22 22.44
CA ASP A 5 16.76 -7.49 21.18
C ASP A 5 15.43 -6.75 21.13
N ASN A 6 15.51 -5.44 21.34
CA ASN A 6 14.37 -4.55 21.36
C ASN A 6 14.00 -4.38 19.88
N ALA A 7 13.38 -5.42 19.32
CA ALA A 7 12.92 -5.47 17.94
C ALA A 7 12.02 -4.25 17.78
N LYS A 8 12.57 -3.22 17.13
CA LYS A 8 11.92 -1.92 17.01
C LYS A 8 10.61 -2.16 16.27
N ILE A 9 9.51 -2.17 17.00
CA ILE A 9 8.18 -2.41 16.42
C ILE A 9 7.87 -1.20 15.54
N ILE A 10 7.89 -1.42 14.23
CA ILE A 10 7.52 -0.41 13.24
C ILE A 10 6.02 -0.54 13.01
N GLU A 11 5.24 0.34 13.63
CA GLU A 11 3.79 0.37 13.46
C GLU A 11 3.41 1.17 12.21
N PRO A 12 2.73 0.57 11.21
CA PRO A 12 2.26 1.29 10.04
C PRO A 12 1.04 2.18 10.38
N LEU A 13 0.70 3.12 9.49
CA LEU A 13 -0.50 3.95 9.65
C LEU A 13 -1.75 3.05 9.74
N ALA A 14 -1.88 2.08 8.86
CA ALA A 14 -2.92 1.07 8.99
C ALA A 14 -2.48 -0.23 8.35
N LYS A 15 -2.99 -1.35 8.87
CA LYS A 15 -2.83 -2.67 8.29
C LYS A 15 -4.17 -3.39 8.27
N PHE A 16 -4.54 -3.97 7.13
CA PHE A 16 -5.78 -4.73 7.00
C PHE A 16 -5.68 -5.77 5.88
N HIS A 17 -6.56 -6.76 5.92
CA HIS A 17 -6.71 -7.73 4.85
C HIS A 17 -7.87 -7.34 3.93
N ALA A 18 -7.74 -7.66 2.65
CA ALA A 18 -8.82 -7.48 1.67
C ALA A 18 -8.78 -8.59 0.63
N GLU A 19 -9.95 -8.93 0.09
CA GLU A 19 -10.06 -9.75 -1.11
C GLU A 19 -10.28 -8.83 -2.30
N THR A 20 -9.59 -9.11 -3.40
CA THR A 20 -9.76 -8.40 -4.66
C THR A 20 -10.91 -8.99 -5.47
N ASP A 21 -11.56 -8.19 -6.31
CA ASP A 21 -12.52 -8.70 -7.27
C ASP A 21 -11.83 -9.27 -8.54
N THR A 22 -12.63 -9.66 -9.53
CA THR A 22 -12.14 -10.19 -10.81
C THR A 22 -11.34 -9.18 -11.66
N GLN A 23 -11.33 -7.91 -11.26
CA GLN A 23 -10.59 -6.83 -11.91
C GLN A 23 -9.40 -6.35 -11.06
N GLY A 24 -9.09 -7.02 -9.95
CA GLY A 24 -8.00 -6.62 -9.05
C GLY A 24 -8.35 -5.38 -8.21
N ARG A 25 -9.62 -5.16 -7.92
CA ARG A 25 -10.10 -4.01 -7.13
C ARG A 25 -10.49 -4.46 -5.74
N PHE A 26 -10.23 -3.63 -4.73
CA PHE A 26 -10.68 -3.88 -3.36
C PHE A 26 -11.25 -2.61 -2.73
N TYR A 27 -12.09 -2.77 -1.71
CA TYR A 27 -12.63 -1.64 -0.96
C TYR A 27 -11.67 -1.22 0.15
N PHE A 28 -11.28 0.06 0.14
CA PHE A 28 -10.51 0.62 1.24
C PHE A 28 -11.40 0.79 2.48
N PRO A 29 -10.96 0.35 3.68
CA PRO A 29 -11.79 0.35 4.87
C PRO A 29 -12.31 1.74 5.22
N LYS A 30 -13.63 1.86 5.43
CA LYS A 30 -14.29 3.12 5.80
C LYS A 30 -13.74 3.71 7.10
N ALA A 31 -13.44 2.86 8.09
CA ALA A 31 -12.88 3.28 9.36
C ALA A 31 -11.48 3.89 9.20
N THR A 32 -10.61 3.25 8.40
CA THR A 32 -9.28 3.78 8.06
C THR A 32 -9.37 5.10 7.33
N ALA A 33 -10.24 5.20 6.31
CA ALA A 33 -10.46 6.46 5.59
C ALA A 33 -10.88 7.59 6.53
N LYS A 34 -11.84 7.32 7.42
CA LYS A 34 -12.30 8.30 8.43
C LYS A 34 -11.19 8.68 9.41
N ARG A 35 -10.36 7.73 9.84
CA ARG A 35 -9.28 7.96 10.81
C ARG A 35 -8.19 8.90 10.28
N TYR A 36 -7.92 8.83 8.97
CA TYR A 36 -6.88 9.59 8.28
C TYR A 36 -7.43 10.71 7.38
N SER A 37 -8.74 10.99 7.45
CA SER A 37 -9.41 11.98 6.60
C SER A 37 -9.11 11.80 5.10
N ILE A 38 -9.04 10.55 4.65
CA ILE A 38 -8.78 10.21 3.25
C ILE A 38 -10.10 10.29 2.48
N GLU A 39 -10.15 11.21 1.52
CA GLU A 39 -11.33 11.52 0.73
C GLU A 39 -11.27 10.92 -0.68
N VAL A 40 -12.37 11.03 -1.41
CA VAL A 40 -12.41 10.64 -2.83
C VAL A 40 -11.48 11.58 -3.61
N ASN A 41 -10.70 11.01 -4.53
CA ASN A 41 -9.65 11.66 -5.33
C ASN A 41 -8.31 11.91 -4.62
N ASP A 42 -8.20 11.63 -3.32
CA ASP A 42 -6.89 11.56 -2.67
C ASP A 42 -6.10 10.36 -3.18
N TYR A 43 -4.80 10.38 -2.93
CA TYR A 43 -3.87 9.32 -3.27
C TYR A 43 -3.40 8.64 -2.00
N VAL A 44 -3.35 7.31 -2.04
CA VAL A 44 -2.80 6.49 -0.96
C VAL A 44 -1.56 5.76 -1.45
N ASP A 45 -0.53 5.79 -0.62
CA ASP A 45 0.70 5.02 -0.80
C ASP A 45 0.61 3.77 0.07
N LEU A 46 0.58 2.64 -0.60
CA LEU A 46 0.27 1.34 -0.02
C LEU A 46 1.37 0.35 -0.32
N ILE A 47 1.68 -0.48 0.66
CA ILE A 47 2.35 -1.76 0.43
C ILE A 47 1.26 -2.84 0.34
N VAL A 48 1.27 -3.59 -0.75
CA VAL A 48 0.35 -4.70 -0.99
C VAL A 48 1.16 -5.99 -0.97
N ARG A 49 0.81 -6.89 -0.03
CA ARG A 49 1.34 -8.24 0.09
C ARG A 49 0.29 -9.23 -0.40
N VAL A 50 0.63 -10.06 -1.37
CA VAL A 50 -0.26 -11.12 -1.85
C VAL A 50 -0.05 -12.37 -1.00
N ILE A 51 -1.12 -12.84 -0.37
CA ILE A 51 -1.11 -14.01 0.50
C ILE A 51 -1.49 -15.24 -0.33
N ASP A 52 -0.63 -16.25 -0.34
CA ASP A 52 -0.89 -17.51 -1.02
C ASP A 52 -1.76 -18.47 -0.19
N GLN A 53 -2.07 -19.64 -0.75
CA GLN A 53 -2.90 -20.65 -0.09
C GLN A 53 -2.27 -21.24 1.19
N SER A 54 -0.95 -21.14 1.35
CA SER A 54 -0.25 -21.56 2.57
C SER A 54 -0.30 -20.51 3.68
N GLY A 55 -0.82 -19.31 3.38
CA GLY A 55 -0.78 -18.15 4.27
C GLY A 55 0.53 -17.36 4.18
N SER A 56 1.43 -17.71 3.26
CA SER A 56 2.71 -17.04 3.08
C SER A 56 2.60 -15.86 2.10
N VAL A 57 3.48 -14.87 2.25
CA VAL A 57 3.55 -13.73 1.33
C VAL A 57 4.32 -14.14 0.08
N SER A 58 3.62 -14.29 -1.04
CA SER A 58 4.20 -14.68 -2.33
C SER A 58 4.79 -13.49 -3.11
N HIS A 59 4.12 -12.33 -3.04
CA HIS A 59 4.50 -11.13 -3.78
C HIS A 59 4.31 -9.88 -2.92
N ARG A 60 5.13 -8.86 -3.16
CA ARG A 60 5.02 -7.54 -2.53
C ARG A 60 5.15 -6.46 -3.58
N ALA A 61 4.37 -5.39 -3.44
CA ALA A 61 4.55 -4.18 -4.23
C ALA A 61 4.18 -2.94 -3.43
N ARG A 62 4.91 -1.86 -3.67
CA ARG A 62 4.49 -0.50 -3.32
C ARG A 62 3.65 0.06 -4.46
N ILE A 63 2.49 0.63 -4.14
CA ILE A 63 1.58 1.24 -5.11
C ILE A 63 1.16 2.63 -4.62
N LEU A 64 1.15 3.60 -5.53
CA LEU A 64 0.56 4.92 -5.31
C LEU A 64 -0.68 5.03 -6.19
N VAL A 65 -1.85 5.07 -5.57
CA VAL A 65 -3.13 4.93 -6.27
C VAL A 65 -4.16 5.92 -5.76
N ARG A 66 -4.97 6.43 -6.67
CA ARG A 66 -6.07 7.34 -6.36
C ARG A 66 -7.26 6.57 -5.77
N VAL A 67 -7.83 7.09 -4.69
CA VAL A 67 -9.06 6.61 -4.09
C VAL A 67 -10.23 6.98 -5.01
N SER A 68 -10.88 5.97 -5.58
CA SER A 68 -12.03 6.18 -6.47
C SER A 68 -13.33 6.43 -5.68
N SER A 69 -14.41 6.75 -6.40
CA SER A 69 -15.76 6.76 -5.81
C SER A 69 -16.03 5.46 -5.06
N ASN A 70 -16.75 5.54 -3.94
CA ASN A 70 -17.01 4.42 -3.03
C ASN A 70 -15.77 3.80 -2.38
N ARG A 71 -14.63 4.51 -2.36
CA ARG A 71 -13.35 4.04 -1.76
C ARG A 71 -12.79 2.78 -2.42
N LEU A 72 -13.07 2.61 -3.71
CA LEU A 72 -12.53 1.48 -4.47
C LEU A 72 -11.08 1.79 -4.86
N ILE A 73 -10.19 0.83 -4.60
CA ILE A 73 -8.77 0.89 -4.96
C ILE A 73 -8.52 -0.10 -6.07
N HIS A 74 -7.80 0.34 -7.10
CA HIS A 74 -7.41 -0.48 -8.23
C HIS A 74 -5.96 -0.89 -8.10
N ILE A 75 -5.69 -2.17 -7.92
CA ILE A 75 -4.33 -2.69 -8.02
C ILE A 75 -3.89 -2.58 -9.48
N PRO A 76 -2.69 -2.05 -9.78
CA PRO A 76 -2.20 -1.94 -11.14
C PRO A 76 -2.24 -3.29 -11.87
N ARG A 77 -2.86 -3.29 -13.07
CA ARG A 77 -3.14 -4.51 -13.85
C ARG A 77 -1.91 -5.38 -14.08
N ALA A 78 -0.74 -4.78 -14.24
CA ALA A 78 0.52 -5.50 -14.42
C ALA A 78 0.92 -6.30 -13.17
N PHE A 79 0.84 -5.70 -11.97
CA PHE A 79 1.06 -6.43 -10.71
C PHE A 79 0.00 -7.52 -10.50
N TYR A 80 -1.27 -7.18 -10.72
CA TYR A 80 -2.39 -8.12 -10.60
C TYR A 80 -2.21 -9.38 -11.46
N LYS A 81 -1.78 -9.22 -12.72
CA LYS A 81 -1.51 -10.35 -13.62
C LYS A 81 -0.31 -11.20 -13.20
N MET A 82 0.71 -10.55 -12.64
CA MET A 82 1.94 -11.22 -12.21
C MET A 82 1.73 -12.02 -10.92
N ALA A 83 0.97 -11.48 -9.96
CA ALA A 83 0.97 -11.99 -8.59
C ALA A 83 -0.08 -13.06 -8.27
N GLY A 84 -1.06 -13.30 -9.15
CA GLY A 84 -2.06 -14.37 -8.92
C GLY A 84 -3.37 -14.25 -9.70
N GLY A 85 -3.70 -13.07 -10.24
CA GLY A 85 -4.93 -12.87 -11.00
C GLY A 85 -6.18 -12.71 -10.12
N PRO A 86 -7.37 -13.19 -10.53
CA PRO A 86 -8.63 -12.83 -9.88
C PRO A 86 -8.75 -13.37 -8.46
N LYS A 87 -9.42 -12.60 -7.59
CA LYS A 87 -9.75 -13.00 -6.21
C LYS A 87 -8.54 -13.29 -5.32
N MET A 88 -7.48 -12.51 -5.46
CA MET A 88 -6.35 -12.56 -4.52
C MET A 88 -6.76 -12.07 -3.14
N LEU A 89 -6.33 -12.78 -2.11
CA LEU A 89 -6.25 -12.30 -0.75
C LEU A 89 -4.98 -11.46 -0.60
N VAL A 90 -5.13 -10.24 -0.11
CA VAL A 90 -4.02 -9.31 0.09
C VAL A 90 -4.00 -8.79 1.52
N GLU A 91 -2.80 -8.65 2.09
CA GLU A 91 -2.56 -7.79 3.24
C GLU A 91 -2.09 -6.43 2.71
N VAL A 92 -2.76 -5.37 3.15
CA VAL A 92 -2.51 -3.99 2.70
C VAL A 92 -2.02 -3.18 3.88
N ILE A 93 -0.94 -2.44 3.65
CA ILE A 93 -0.32 -1.55 4.63
C ILE A 93 -0.36 -0.14 4.07
N LEU A 94 -1.00 0.77 4.80
CA LEU A 94 -0.98 2.19 4.50
C LEU A 94 0.31 2.80 5.04
N ILE A 95 1.11 3.40 4.17
CA ILE A 95 2.37 4.05 4.52
C ILE A 95 2.38 5.56 4.24
N GLY A 96 1.40 6.06 3.49
CA GLY A 96 1.21 7.50 3.28
C GLY A 96 -0.12 7.81 2.60
N HIS A 97 -0.55 9.07 2.70
CA HIS A 97 -1.68 9.59 1.93
C HIS A 97 -1.42 11.04 1.55
N TYR A 98 -1.94 11.45 0.39
CA TYR A 98 -1.65 12.73 -0.24
C TYR A 98 -2.90 13.28 -0.93
N THR A 99 -3.17 14.56 -0.75
CA THR A 99 -4.16 15.27 -1.57
C THR A 99 -3.63 15.50 -2.99
N ALA A 100 -4.49 15.92 -3.91
CA ALA A 100 -4.05 16.31 -5.25
C ALA A 100 -3.04 17.47 -5.21
N ASP A 101 -3.22 18.42 -4.29
CA ASP A 101 -2.35 19.59 -4.16
C ASP A 101 -0.96 19.19 -3.62
N ASP A 102 -0.89 18.24 -2.68
CA ASP A 102 0.37 17.70 -2.19
C ASP A 102 1.22 17.13 -3.32
N LEU A 103 0.56 16.48 -4.29
CA LEU A 103 1.21 15.89 -5.46
C LEU A 103 1.71 16.92 -6.48
N LEU A 104 1.21 18.15 -6.46
CA LEU A 104 1.70 19.25 -7.32
C LEU A 104 2.98 19.90 -6.77
N SER A 105 3.29 19.69 -5.49
CA SER A 105 4.53 20.17 -4.87
C SER A 105 5.77 19.52 -5.51
N PRO A 106 6.98 20.12 -5.36
CA PRO A 106 8.22 19.50 -5.85
C PRO A 106 8.44 18.08 -5.30
N THR A 107 8.12 17.87 -4.02
CA THR A 107 8.21 16.56 -3.35
C THR A 107 7.18 15.59 -3.92
N GLY A 108 5.94 16.04 -4.12
CA GLY A 108 4.86 15.25 -4.73
C GLY A 108 5.16 14.83 -6.17
N LYS A 109 5.72 15.73 -6.97
CA LYS A 109 6.18 15.43 -8.33
C LYS A 109 7.29 14.38 -8.33
N LYS A 110 8.22 14.45 -7.38
CA LYS A 110 9.26 13.43 -7.20
C LYS A 110 8.62 12.08 -6.87
N LEU A 111 7.66 12.04 -5.94
CA LEU A 111 6.92 10.83 -5.60
C LEU A 111 6.23 10.24 -6.84
N ILE A 112 5.44 11.02 -7.58
CA ILE A 112 4.77 10.55 -8.82
C ILE A 112 5.78 10.01 -9.83
N SER A 113 6.93 10.67 -9.98
CA SER A 113 7.97 10.25 -10.94
C SER A 113 8.61 8.91 -10.61
N LEU A 114 8.61 8.49 -9.33
CA LEU A 114 9.02 7.15 -8.93
C LEU A 114 8.00 6.09 -9.41
N PHE A 115 6.73 6.46 -9.53
CA PHE A 115 5.64 5.59 -9.97
C PHE A 115 5.28 5.76 -11.45
N LYS A 116 6.26 5.94 -12.35
CA LYS A 116 6.02 5.93 -13.81
C LYS A 116 5.20 4.72 -14.28
N ASN A 117 5.35 3.58 -13.62
CA ASN A 117 4.62 2.33 -13.91
C ASN A 117 3.42 2.06 -12.98
N LYS A 118 3.00 3.04 -12.16
CA LYS A 118 1.92 2.96 -11.14
C LYS A 118 2.19 2.01 -9.96
N PHE A 119 3.24 1.18 -10.01
CA PHE A 119 3.71 0.34 -8.92
C PHE A 119 5.21 0.04 -9.03
N GLN A 120 5.76 -0.46 -7.93
CA GLN A 120 7.11 -1.03 -7.84
C GLN A 120 7.03 -2.36 -7.07
N PRO A 121 7.39 -3.51 -7.67
CA PRO A 121 7.67 -4.73 -6.91
C PRO A 121 8.78 -4.47 -5.90
N ILE A 122 8.64 -5.00 -4.69
CA ILE A 122 9.64 -4.78 -3.62
C ILE A 122 10.03 -6.09 -2.94
N SER A 123 11.24 -6.14 -2.41
CA SER A 123 11.72 -7.18 -1.50
C SER A 123 11.23 -6.94 -0.07
N MET A 124 11.48 -7.90 0.82
CA MET A 124 11.24 -7.72 2.26
C MET A 124 12.14 -6.63 2.86
N GLU A 125 13.39 -6.53 2.41
CA GLU A 125 14.34 -5.52 2.90
C GLU A 125 13.92 -4.10 2.49
N GLU A 126 13.45 -3.96 1.25
CA GLU A 126 12.89 -2.70 0.73
C GLU A 126 11.61 -2.32 1.48
N GLU A 127 10.72 -3.29 1.72
CA GLU A 127 9.52 -3.07 2.53
C GLU A 127 9.84 -2.53 3.92
N MET A 128 10.81 -3.16 4.62
CA MET A 128 11.24 -2.69 5.94
C MET A 128 11.81 -1.28 5.89
N SER A 129 12.58 -0.94 4.84
CA SER A 129 13.12 0.39 4.63
C SER A 129 12.00 1.43 4.44
N LEU A 130 11.00 1.11 3.61
CA LEU A 130 9.84 1.98 3.37
C LEU A 130 9.02 2.22 4.63
N LEU A 131 8.80 1.18 5.44
CA LEU A 131 8.09 1.29 6.70
C LEU A 131 8.86 2.18 7.71
N GLN A 132 10.20 2.12 7.71
CA GLN A 132 11.01 3.02 8.54
C GLN A 132 10.98 4.47 8.06
N GLU A 133 10.93 4.70 6.75
CA GLU A 133 10.80 6.04 6.17
C GLU A 133 9.43 6.66 6.49
N ALA A 134 8.36 5.87 6.40
CA ALA A 134 7.00 6.32 6.69
C ALA A 134 6.82 6.81 8.13
N LEU A 135 7.57 6.26 9.09
CA LEU A 135 7.55 6.69 10.49
C LEU A 135 8.25 8.03 10.76
N ARG A 136 9.07 8.53 9.83
CA ARG A 136 9.86 9.76 10.02
C ARG A 136 9.15 11.01 9.52
N ASN A 137 8.05 10.85 8.77
CA ASN A 137 7.25 11.93 8.18
C ASN A 137 5.99 12.17 9.01
#